data_AF-A0A3A4V3T9-F1
#
_entry.id   AF-A0A3A4V3T9-F1
#
_cell.length_a   1.000
_cell.length_b   1.000
_cell.length_c   1.000
_cell.angle_alpha   90.00
_cell.angle_beta   90.00
_cell.angle_gamma   90.00
#
_symmetry.space_group_name_H-M   'P 1'
#
loop_
_entity.id
_entity.type
_entity.pdbx_description
1 polymer ?
#
loop_
_entity_poly.entity_id
_entity_poly.type
_entity_poly.pdbx_seq_one_letter_code
_entity_poly.pdbx_strand_id
1 'polypeptide(L)'
;MRPICYDFQENRERIEKMIFEVLIHFKEQFRHVIIVNMACLAKFRERILDDFATLGFKNGNNLFLFYGKLYRDYNGDDHKRFLEENGLYRTRSIWTSSPQAIRKALEEAHLI
;
A
#
# COMPACT_ATOMS: atom_id res chain seq x y z
N MET A 1 -13.51 -6.73 4.72
CA MET A 1 -12.62 -6.84 3.54
C MET A 1 -11.28 -7.39 4.00
N ARG A 2 -10.69 -8.41 3.35
CA ARG A 2 -9.33 -8.85 3.66
C ARG A 2 -8.32 -7.94 2.94
N PRO A 3 -7.26 -7.45 3.61
CA PRO A 3 -6.20 -6.70 2.95
C PRO A 3 -5.45 -7.57 1.92
N ILE A 4 -4.92 -6.93 0.88
CA ILE A 4 -4.04 -7.57 -0.10
C ILE A 4 -2.61 -7.12 0.18
N CYS A 5 -1.77 -8.03 0.67
CA CYS A 5 -0.42 -7.72 1.15
C CYS A 5 0.66 -8.19 0.18
N TYR A 6 1.47 -7.24 -0.29
CA TYR A 6 2.67 -7.45 -1.06
C TYR A 6 3.90 -7.28 -0.17
N ASP A 7 4.38 -8.41 0.35
CA ASP A 7 5.49 -8.47 1.30
C ASP A 7 6.29 -9.76 1.10
N PHE A 8 7.46 -9.84 1.74
CA PHE A 8 8.22 -11.09 1.85
C PHE A 8 7.43 -12.12 2.66
N GLN A 9 7.57 -13.39 2.29
CA GLN A 9 6.76 -14.49 2.83
C GLN A 9 6.82 -14.56 4.36
N GLU A 10 8.02 -14.39 4.92
CA GLU A 10 8.28 -14.38 6.36
C GLU A 10 7.55 -13.27 7.14
N ASN A 11 7.18 -12.15 6.49
CA ASN A 11 6.54 -11.01 7.14
C ASN A 11 5.04 -10.89 6.83
N ARG A 12 4.59 -11.53 5.75
CA ARG A 12 3.27 -11.32 5.17
C ARG A 12 2.13 -11.60 6.15
N GLU A 13 2.15 -12.73 6.84
CA GLU A 13 1.09 -13.10 7.80
C GLU A 13 1.00 -12.11 8.96
N ARG A 14 2.14 -11.65 9.46
CA ARG A 14 2.23 -10.64 10.52
C ARG A 14 1.63 -9.30 10.07
N ILE A 15 1.95 -8.87 8.85
CA ILE A 15 1.40 -7.62 8.29
C ILE A 15 -0.10 -7.76 8.06
N GLU A 16 -0.57 -8.86 7.47
CA GLU A 16 -2.00 -9.12 7.27
C GLU A 16 -2.77 -9.04 8.58
N LYS A 17 -2.27 -9.66 9.66
CA LYS A 17 -2.90 -9.61 10.98
C LYS A 17 -2.95 -8.19 11.55
N MET A 18 -1.80 -7.49 11.56
CA MET A 18 -1.69 -6.13 12.08
C MET A 18 -2.63 -5.17 11.35
N ILE A 19 -2.70 -5.29 10.02
CA ILE A 19 -3.57 -4.42 9.22
C ILE A 19 -5.03 -4.81 9.36
N PHE A 20 -5.35 -6.11 9.45
CA PHE A 20 -6.72 -6.54 9.67
C PHE A 20 -7.32 -5.90 10.92
N GLU A 21 -6.57 -5.85 12.03
CA GLU A 21 -7.00 -5.18 13.26
C GLU A 21 -7.32 -3.70 13.05
N VAL A 22 -6.50 -2.98 12.26
CA VAL A 22 -6.74 -1.57 11.91
C VAL A 22 -7.96 -1.41 10.99
N LEU A 23 -8.15 -2.35 10.05
CA LEU A 23 -9.22 -2.31 9.07
C LEU A 23 -10.59 -2.78 9.60
N ILE A 24 -10.67 -3.37 10.80
CA ILE A 24 -11.97 -3.74 11.41
C ILE A 24 -12.84 -2.50 11.66
N HIS A 25 -12.22 -1.36 11.95
CA HIS A 25 -12.90 -0.07 12.13
C HIS A 25 -13.35 0.58 10.81
N PHE A 26 -13.03 -0.06 9.69
CA PHE A 26 -13.31 0.40 8.34
C PHE A 26 -14.53 -0.31 7.76
N LYS A 27 -15.56 0.44 7.34
CA LYS A 27 -16.62 -0.08 6.47
C LYS A 27 -16.92 0.87 5.30
N GLU A 28 -16.96 0.25 4.11
CA GLU A 28 -17.61 0.69 2.86
C GLU A 28 -16.96 1.75 1.96
N GLN A 29 -15.92 2.48 2.39
CA GLN A 29 -15.32 3.49 1.50
C GLN A 29 -14.50 2.89 0.35
N PHE A 30 -13.65 1.88 0.62
CA PHE A 30 -12.74 1.33 -0.38
C PHE A 30 -13.14 -0.07 -0.84
N ARG A 31 -13.02 -0.32 -2.15
CA ARG A 31 -13.22 -1.62 -2.77
C ARG A 31 -12.10 -2.59 -2.42
N HIS A 32 -10.86 -2.10 -2.41
CA HIS A 32 -9.67 -2.85 -2.02
C HIS A 32 -8.76 -1.99 -1.13
N VAL A 33 -8.10 -2.65 -0.15
CA VAL A 33 -6.96 -2.09 0.58
C VAL A 33 -5.73 -2.92 0.23
N ILE A 34 -4.76 -2.28 -0.42
CA ILE A 34 -3.53 -2.89 -0.90
C ILE A 34 -2.38 -2.37 -0.06
N ILE A 35 -1.63 -3.27 0.58
CA ILE A 35 -0.44 -2.92 1.38
C ILE A 35 0.79 -3.39 0.63
N VAL A 36 1.77 -2.50 0.47
CA VAL A 36 2.94 -2.71 -0.37
C VAL A 36 4.20 -2.37 0.41
N ASN A 37 5.00 -3.39 0.71
CA ASN A 37 6.37 -3.19 1.17
C ASN A 37 7.23 -2.69 -0.01
N MET A 38 7.83 -1.52 0.12
CA MET A 38 8.63 -0.91 -0.95
C MET A 38 9.85 -1.76 -1.36
N ALA A 39 10.45 -2.50 -0.42
CA ALA A 39 11.56 -3.41 -0.75
C ALA A 39 11.08 -4.67 -1.48
N CYS A 40 9.89 -5.19 -1.14
CA CYS A 40 9.26 -6.30 -1.85
C CYS A 40 8.88 -5.87 -3.28
N LEU A 41 8.32 -4.67 -3.43
CA LEU A 41 8.02 -4.06 -4.71
C LEU A 41 9.27 -3.90 -5.57
N ALA A 42 10.39 -3.46 -5.00
CA ALA A 42 11.66 -3.35 -5.73
C ALA A 42 12.11 -4.70 -6.31
N LYS A 43 12.01 -5.76 -5.51
CA LYS A 43 12.48 -7.10 -5.88
C LYS A 43 11.57 -7.80 -6.89
N PHE A 44 10.25 -7.58 -6.80
CA PHE A 44 9.24 -8.28 -7.60
C PHE A 44 8.38 -7.33 -8.44
N ARG A 45 9.00 -6.23 -8.92
CA ARG A 45 8.32 -5.09 -9.52
C ARG A 45 7.33 -5.49 -10.61
N GLU A 46 7.81 -6.21 -11.63
CA GLU A 46 6.99 -6.58 -12.79
C GLU A 46 5.76 -7.37 -12.37
N ARG A 47 5.94 -8.44 -11.59
CA ARG A 47 4.83 -9.28 -11.09
C ARG A 47 3.79 -8.47 -10.32
N ILE A 48 4.23 -7.57 -9.42
CA ILE A 48 3.30 -6.79 -8.59
C ILE A 48 2.55 -5.74 -9.42
N LEU A 49 3.22 -5.11 -10.37
CA LEU A 49 2.58 -4.14 -11.27
C LEU A 49 1.61 -4.82 -12.25
N ASP A 50 1.93 -6.03 -12.70
CA ASP A 50 1.03 -6.87 -13.52
C ASP A 50 -0.22 -7.26 -12.74
N ASP A 51 -0.08 -7.62 -11.46
CA ASP A 51 -1.23 -7.86 -10.59
C ASP A 51 -2.09 -6.59 -10.45
N PHE A 52 -1.47 -5.40 -10.27
CA PHE A 52 -2.21 -4.15 -10.15
C PHE A 52 -3.05 -3.85 -11.40
N ALA A 53 -2.53 -4.20 -12.58
CA ALA A 53 -3.24 -4.05 -13.84
C ALA A 53 -4.34 -5.11 -14.00
N THR A 54 -3.99 -6.38 -13.82
CA THR A 54 -4.87 -7.55 -14.05
C THR A 54 -6.04 -7.58 -13.08
N LEU A 55 -5.81 -7.23 -11.81
CA LEU A 55 -6.84 -7.17 -10.78
C LEU A 55 -7.60 -5.83 -10.80
N GLY A 56 -7.22 -4.91 -11.69
CA GLY A 56 -7.91 -3.64 -11.89
C GLY A 56 -7.77 -2.66 -10.72
N PHE A 57 -6.72 -2.75 -9.90
CA PHE A 57 -6.54 -1.87 -8.74
C PHE A 57 -6.27 -0.40 -9.12
N LYS A 58 -5.88 -0.15 -10.36
CA LYS A 58 -5.75 1.21 -10.91
C LYS A 58 -7.10 1.89 -11.11
N ASN A 59 -8.20 1.13 -11.04
CA ASN A 59 -9.56 1.61 -11.27
C ASN A 59 -10.42 1.47 -10.01
N GLY A 60 -11.31 2.43 -9.78
CA GLY A 60 -12.23 2.44 -8.63
C GLY A 60 -11.60 3.00 -7.36
N ASN A 61 -12.40 3.04 -6.28
CA ASN A 61 -11.98 3.61 -5.01
C ASN A 61 -11.16 2.60 -4.21
N ASN A 62 -9.86 2.50 -4.49
CA ASN A 62 -8.92 1.63 -3.76
C ASN A 62 -7.97 2.48 -2.91
N LEU A 63 -7.54 1.91 -1.78
CA LEU A 63 -6.52 2.49 -0.91
C LEU A 63 -5.21 1.71 -1.06
N PHE A 64 -4.14 2.42 -1.42
CA PHE A 64 -2.78 1.89 -1.39
C PHE A 64 -2.04 2.38 -0.14
N LEU A 65 -1.44 1.46 0.59
CA LEU A 65 -0.61 1.71 1.77
C LEU A 65 0.81 1.24 1.47
N PHE A 66 1.68 2.18 1.14
CA PHE A 66 3.10 1.91 0.91
C PHE A 66 3.87 2.05 2.21
N TYR A 67 4.77 1.12 2.49
CA TYR A 67 5.63 1.25 3.65
C TYR A 67 7.09 0.88 3.37
N GLY A 68 7.99 1.53 4.09
CA GLY A 68 9.43 1.40 3.90
C GLY A 68 9.97 2.34 2.82
N LYS A 69 11.28 2.27 2.59
CA LYS A 69 11.98 3.04 1.57
C LYS A 69 12.57 2.11 0.51
N LEU A 70 12.54 2.54 -0.75
CA LEU A 70 13.19 1.86 -1.87
C LEU A 70 14.73 1.99 -1.79
N TYR A 71 15.22 3.19 -1.49
CA TYR A 71 16.63 3.53 -1.31
C TYR A 71 16.80 4.60 -0.22
N ARG A 72 18.03 4.83 0.22
CA ARG A 72 18.34 5.74 1.34
C ARG A 72 17.76 7.14 1.15
N ASP A 73 17.86 7.65 -0.08
CA ASP A 73 17.44 9.01 -0.46
C ASP A 73 16.00 9.09 -0.99
N TYR A 74 15.25 7.98 -0.96
CA TYR A 74 13.88 7.93 -1.44
C TYR A 74 12.98 8.84 -0.60
N ASN A 75 12.33 9.78 -1.28
CA ASN A 75 11.52 10.85 -0.67
C ASN A 75 10.09 10.90 -1.26
N GLY A 76 9.34 11.95 -0.91
CA GLY A 76 7.97 12.14 -1.34
C GLY A 76 7.80 12.37 -2.85
N ASP A 77 8.75 13.05 -3.50
CA ASP A 77 8.72 13.31 -4.95
C ASP A 77 8.95 12.02 -5.74
N ASP A 78 9.85 11.16 -5.27
CA ASP A 78 10.08 9.84 -5.87
C ASP A 78 8.81 8.98 -5.79
N HIS A 79 8.08 9.09 -4.68
CA HIS A 79 6.82 8.39 -4.52
C HIS A 79 5.74 8.91 -5.46
N LYS A 80 5.59 10.24 -5.57
CA LYS A 80 4.65 10.84 -6.51
C LYS A 80 4.97 10.41 -7.95
N ARG A 81 6.24 10.47 -8.35
CA ARG A 81 6.69 10.03 -9.68
C ARG A 81 6.39 8.56 -9.92
N PHE A 82 6.65 7.70 -8.94
CA PHE A 82 6.29 6.28 -9.01
C PHE A 82 4.77 6.10 -9.26
N LEU A 83 3.91 6.83 -8.54
CA LEU A 83 2.47 6.72 -8.74
C LEU A 83 2.05 7.19 -10.13
N GLU A 84 2.65 8.27 -10.64
CA GLU A 84 2.38 8.82 -11.98
C GLU A 84 2.79 7.83 -13.08
N GLU A 85 4.03 7.35 -13.05
CA GLU A 85 4.58 6.40 -14.04
C GLU A 85 3.80 5.09 -14.12
N ASN A 86 3.17 4.68 -13.02
CA ASN A 86 2.44 3.42 -12.94
C ASN A 86 0.92 3.58 -13.05
N GLY A 87 0.42 4.80 -13.31
CA GLY A 87 -1.02 5.09 -13.43
C GLY A 87 -1.79 4.98 -12.12
N LEU A 88 -1.10 5.11 -10.98
CA LEU A 88 -1.65 5.09 -9.62
C LEU A 88 -1.89 6.50 -9.05
N TYR A 89 -1.53 7.57 -9.76
CA TYR A 89 -1.68 8.95 -9.24
C TYR A 89 -3.13 9.38 -8.91
N ARG A 90 -4.13 8.66 -9.43
CA ARG A 90 -5.56 8.87 -9.11
C ARG A 90 -6.06 8.01 -7.95
N THR A 91 -5.24 7.09 -7.45
CA THR A 91 -5.60 6.23 -6.33
C THR A 91 -5.29 6.95 -5.02
N ARG A 92 -6.10 6.69 -3.99
CA ARG A 92 -5.78 7.19 -2.66
C ARG A 92 -4.59 6.39 -2.15
N SER A 93 -3.48 7.07 -1.90
CA SER A 93 -2.23 6.44 -1.49
C SER A 93 -1.73 7.08 -0.19
N ILE A 94 -1.28 6.26 0.75
CA ILE A 94 -0.60 6.68 1.98
C ILE A 94 0.78 6.03 1.99
N TRP A 95 1.76 6.79 2.47
CA TRP A 95 3.11 6.30 2.69
C TRP A 95 3.49 6.39 4.17
N THR A 96 4.28 5.43 4.63
CA THR A 96 4.87 5.44 5.96
C THR A 96 6.22 4.75 6.00
N SER A 97 7.06 5.05 6.99
CA SER A 97 8.40 4.49 7.11
C SER A 97 8.39 3.02 7.55
N SER A 98 7.35 2.56 8.24
CA SER A 98 7.29 1.21 8.78
C SER A 98 5.86 0.70 8.95
N PRO A 99 5.65 -0.62 9.05
CA PRO A 99 4.32 -1.19 9.28
C PRO A 99 3.62 -0.63 10.53
N GLN A 100 4.36 -0.42 11.63
CA GLN A 100 3.80 0.05 12.90
C GLN A 100 3.22 1.46 12.80
N ALA A 101 3.72 2.27 11.87
CA ALA A 101 3.26 3.64 11.66
C ALA A 101 2.06 3.73 10.70
N ILE A 102 1.56 2.61 10.17
CA ILE A 102 0.40 2.60 9.26
C ILE A 102 -0.86 3.13 9.95
N ARG A 103 -1.12 2.74 11.20
CA ARG A 103 -2.30 3.23 11.95
C ARG A 103 -2.28 4.75 12.09
N LYS A 104 -1.16 5.31 12.55
CA LYS A 104 -1.00 6.77 12.70
C LYS A 104 -1.19 7.51 11.38
N ALA A 105 -0.64 6.97 10.30
CA ALA A 105 -0.78 7.57 8.96
C ALA A 105 -2.24 7.55 8.46
N LEU A 106 -3.01 6.51 8.81
CA LEU A 106 -4.44 6.45 8.51
C LEU A 106 -5.25 7.47 9.33
N GLU A 107 -4.93 7.65 10.62
CA GLU A 107 -5.56 8.66 11.50
C GLU A 107 -5.27 10.08 10.98
N GLU A 108 -4.01 10.37 10.62
CA GLU A 108 -3.59 11.68 10.06
C GLU A 108 -4.22 11.99 8.70
N ALA A 109 -4.51 10.95 7.90
CA ALA A 109 -5.23 11.09 6.64
C ALA A 109 -6.76 11.19 6.81
N HIS A 110 -7.26 11.21 8.06
CA HIS A 110 -8.69 11.18 8.39
C HIS A 110 -9.43 10.01 7.72
N LEU A 111 -8.75 8.87 7.64
CA LEU A 111 -9.29 7.64 7.07
C LEU A 111 -9.81 6.68 8.16
N ILE A 112 -9.36 6.85 9.41
CA ILE A 112 -9.90 6.20 10.62
C ILE A 112 -10.03 7.22 11.75
#